data_AF-A0A9D8GZZ9-F1
#
_entry.id   AF-A0A9D8GZZ9-F1
#
_cell.length_a   1.000
_cell.length_b   1.000
_cell.length_c   1.000
_cell.angle_alpha   90.00
_cell.angle_beta   90.00
_cell.angle_gamma   90.00
#
_symmetry.space_group_name_H-M   'P 1'
#
loop_
_entity.id
_entity.type
_entity.pdbx_description
1 polymer ?
#
loop_
_entity_poly.entity_id
_entity_poly.type
_entity_poly.pdbx_seq_one_letter_code
_entity_poly.pdbx_strand_id
1 'polypeptide(L)'
;MTVGLVLDRANDPTSLISGNWAERQSGLAAFGSQAAVWAQYGADPALYNTTVTQVAGVVGNGALAAPTALGYVSSAADRTIWVTLDRTQFADLFGTSLLEVSGGSGKTLAWTGNLSLNSAIGANAIAGLWFERMVTVPSPNVLVSTPVALTPGPLGIANAS
;
A
#
# COMPACT_ATOMS: atom_id res chain seq x y z
N MET A 1 6.74 -0.07 15.50
CA MET A 1 7.03 0.33 14.11
C MET A 1 5.87 -0.09 13.24
N THR A 2 5.43 0.76 12.31
CA THR A 2 4.33 0.43 11.39
C THR A 2 4.89 -0.08 10.07
N VAL A 3 4.37 -1.19 9.58
CA VAL A 3 4.80 -1.85 8.34
C VAL A 3 3.59 -2.20 7.50
N GLY A 4 3.62 -1.87 6.22
CA GLY A 4 2.67 -2.32 5.21
C GLY A 4 3.18 -3.58 4.53
N LEU A 5 2.42 -4.67 4.63
CA LEU A 5 2.63 -5.90 3.89
C LEU A 5 1.80 -5.82 2.61
N VAL A 6 2.48 -5.68 1.47
CA VAL A 6 1.81 -5.40 0.18
C VAL A 6 1.65 -6.70 -0.60
N LEU A 7 0.42 -7.01 -0.99
CA LEU A 7 0.06 -8.13 -1.83
C LEU A 7 0.14 -7.75 -3.32
N ASP A 8 0.27 -8.77 -4.16
CA ASP A 8 0.15 -8.59 -5.61
C ASP A 8 -1.25 -8.14 -6.02
N ARG A 9 -1.32 -7.58 -7.23
CA ARG A 9 -2.61 -7.28 -7.87
C ARG A 9 -3.26 -8.59 -8.31
N ALA A 10 -4.58 -8.67 -8.19
CA ALA A 10 -5.40 -9.76 -8.71
C ALA A 10 -5.31 -9.84 -10.25
N ASN A 11 -5.15 -8.70 -10.91
CA ASN A 11 -5.01 -8.60 -12.36
C ASN A 11 -3.85 -7.67 -12.75
N ASP A 12 -3.19 -7.97 -13.87
CA ASP A 12 -2.11 -7.16 -14.42
C ASP A 12 -2.64 -5.83 -15.01
N PRO A 13 -2.18 -4.66 -14.52
CA PRO A 13 -2.60 -3.36 -15.03
C PRO A 13 -1.86 -2.92 -16.30
N THR A 14 -0.93 -3.71 -16.86
CA THR A 14 -0.05 -3.31 -17.97
C THR A 14 -0.83 -2.75 -19.16
N SER A 15 -1.93 -3.38 -19.56
CA SER A 15 -2.77 -2.88 -20.67
C SER A 15 -3.39 -1.51 -20.37
N LEU A 16 -3.75 -1.24 -19.11
CA LEU A 16 -4.28 0.04 -18.69
C LEU A 16 -3.19 1.12 -18.67
N ILE A 17 -1.99 0.82 -18.15
CA ILE A 17 -0.97 1.86 -17.87
C ILE A 17 0.00 2.13 -19.03
N SER A 18 0.16 1.18 -19.95
CA SER A 18 1.12 1.26 -21.07
C SER A 18 0.73 2.25 -22.17
N GLY A 19 -0.56 2.62 -22.25
CA GLY A 19 -1.05 3.58 -23.24
C GLY A 19 -0.56 5.01 -23.02
N ASN A 20 -0.85 5.89 -23.97
CA ASN A 20 -0.69 7.33 -23.79
C ASN A 20 -1.71 7.88 -22.77
N TRP A 21 -1.63 9.18 -22.46
CA TRP A 21 -2.52 9.78 -21.46
C TRP A 21 -4.02 9.65 -21.84
N ALA A 22 -4.39 9.88 -23.09
CA ALA A 22 -5.79 9.81 -23.52
C ALA A 22 -6.33 8.37 -23.46
N GLU A 23 -5.52 7.39 -23.86
CA GLU A 23 -5.84 5.97 -23.74
C GLU A 23 -6.04 5.56 -22.26
N ARG A 24 -5.20 6.05 -21.35
CA ARG A 24 -5.38 5.85 -19.91
C ARG A 24 -6.68 6.45 -19.39
N GLN A 25 -7.01 7.68 -19.80
CA GLN A 25 -8.27 8.30 -19.37
C GLN A 25 -9.49 7.53 -19.90
N SER A 26 -9.46 7.11 -21.15
CA SER A 26 -10.52 6.30 -21.75
C SER A 26 -10.66 4.94 -21.03
N GLY A 27 -9.54 4.28 -20.75
CA GLY A 27 -9.52 3.01 -20.01
C GLY A 27 -10.07 3.14 -18.59
N LEU A 28 -9.70 4.20 -17.87
CA LEU A 28 -10.23 4.50 -16.53
C LEU A 28 -11.73 4.84 -16.56
N ALA A 29 -12.19 5.61 -17.55
CA ALA A 29 -13.60 5.97 -17.72
C ALA A 29 -14.49 4.75 -17.97
N ALA A 30 -13.97 3.71 -18.64
CA ALA A 30 -14.72 2.49 -18.94
C ALA A 30 -15.12 1.68 -17.69
N PHE A 31 -14.46 1.87 -16.54
CA PHE A 31 -14.82 1.23 -15.28
C PHE A 31 -16.06 1.83 -14.61
N GLY A 32 -16.48 3.04 -15.01
CA GLY A 32 -17.67 3.72 -14.47
C GLY A 32 -17.56 4.22 -13.03
N SER A 33 -16.58 3.76 -12.24
CA SER A 33 -16.26 4.28 -10.91
C SER A 33 -14.83 3.93 -10.49
N GLN A 34 -14.28 4.70 -9.54
CA GLN A 34 -12.98 4.39 -8.96
C GLN A 34 -13.00 3.07 -8.16
N ALA A 35 -14.12 2.74 -7.51
CA ALA A 35 -14.28 1.49 -6.79
C ALA A 35 -14.14 0.26 -7.71
N ALA A 36 -14.63 0.33 -8.94
CA ALA A 36 -14.48 -0.74 -9.93
C ALA A 36 -13.01 -0.93 -10.38
N VAL A 37 -12.22 0.15 -10.46
CA VAL A 37 -10.78 0.06 -10.74
C VAL A 37 -10.06 -0.70 -9.62
N TRP A 38 -10.37 -0.40 -8.36
CA TRP A 38 -9.77 -1.08 -7.22
C TRP A 38 -10.26 -2.51 -7.04
N ALA A 39 -11.50 -2.81 -7.41
CA ALA A 39 -11.99 -4.19 -7.46
C ALA A 39 -11.24 -5.01 -8.52
N GLN A 40 -10.88 -4.40 -9.66
CA GLN A 40 -10.14 -5.07 -10.72
C GLN A 40 -8.66 -5.26 -10.39
N TYR A 41 -7.99 -4.21 -9.87
CA TYR A 41 -6.54 -4.17 -9.71
C TYR A 41 -6.05 -4.18 -8.26
N GLY A 42 -6.96 -4.30 -7.30
CA GLY A 42 -6.66 -4.63 -5.91
C GLY A 42 -6.11 -6.05 -5.77
N ALA A 43 -6.01 -6.56 -4.55
CA ALA A 43 -5.55 -7.91 -4.27
C ALA A 43 -6.72 -8.88 -4.39
N ASP A 44 -6.43 -10.16 -4.66
CA ASP A 44 -7.45 -11.19 -4.60
C ASP A 44 -8.06 -11.23 -3.18
N PRO A 45 -9.39 -11.06 -3.02
CA PRO A 45 -9.99 -10.94 -1.69
C PRO A 45 -9.83 -12.19 -0.83
N ALA A 46 -9.83 -13.39 -1.43
CA ALA A 46 -9.68 -14.64 -0.69
C ALA A 46 -8.25 -14.77 -0.16
N LEU A 47 -7.26 -14.56 -1.02
CA LEU A 47 -5.84 -14.54 -0.64
C LEU A 47 -5.56 -13.46 0.40
N TYR A 48 -6.12 -12.26 0.24
CA TYR A 48 -5.98 -11.17 1.20
C TYR A 48 -6.48 -11.58 2.58
N ASN A 49 -7.71 -12.13 2.67
CA ASN A 49 -8.29 -12.55 3.94
C ASN A 49 -7.50 -13.70 4.59
N THR A 50 -7.06 -14.68 3.81
CA THR A 50 -6.17 -15.76 4.30
C THR A 50 -4.86 -15.19 4.85
N THR A 51 -4.24 -14.25 4.13
CA THR A 51 -2.99 -13.61 4.55
C THR A 51 -3.17 -12.80 5.84
N VAL A 52 -4.28 -12.07 5.98
CA VAL A 52 -4.64 -11.37 7.22
C VAL A 52 -4.71 -12.35 8.40
N THR A 53 -5.37 -13.49 8.23
CA THR A 53 -5.45 -14.53 9.28
C THR A 53 -4.08 -15.11 9.62
N GLN A 54 -3.23 -15.38 8.63
CA GLN A 54 -1.88 -15.88 8.85
C GLN A 54 -1.00 -14.87 9.60
N VAL A 55 -1.01 -13.60 9.18
CA VAL A 55 -0.30 -12.52 9.86
C VAL A 55 -0.79 -12.36 11.29
N ALA A 56 -2.10 -12.37 11.51
CA ALA A 56 -2.68 -12.33 12.85
C ALA A 56 -2.25 -13.52 13.72
N GLY A 57 -2.10 -14.72 13.15
CA GLY A 57 -1.57 -15.89 13.84
C GLY A 57 -0.12 -15.75 14.28
N VAL A 58 0.67 -14.92 13.59
CA VAL A 58 2.09 -14.67 13.90
C VAL A 58 2.27 -13.52 14.89
N VAL A 59 1.63 -12.37 14.65
CA VAL A 59 1.88 -11.14 15.43
C VAL A 59 0.73 -10.76 16.38
N GLY A 60 -0.40 -11.47 16.30
CA GLY A 60 -1.60 -11.21 17.09
C GLY A 60 -2.50 -10.10 16.54
N ASN A 61 -3.80 -10.16 16.84
CA ASN A 61 -4.79 -9.19 16.38
C ASN A 61 -4.50 -7.74 16.82
N GLY A 62 -3.83 -7.56 17.97
CA GLY A 62 -3.45 -6.23 18.46
C GLY A 62 -2.53 -5.49 17.49
N ALA A 63 -1.60 -6.20 16.84
CA ALA A 63 -0.72 -5.62 15.84
C ALA A 63 -1.46 -5.14 14.59
N LEU A 64 -2.55 -5.81 14.21
CA LEU A 64 -3.40 -5.42 13.07
C LEU A 64 -4.36 -4.27 13.42
N ALA A 65 -4.78 -4.15 14.68
CA ALA A 65 -5.71 -3.11 15.12
C ALA A 65 -5.01 -1.76 15.35
N ALA A 66 -3.76 -1.77 15.81
CA ALA A 66 -3.01 -0.56 16.16
C ALA A 66 -2.82 0.45 15.00
N PRO A 67 -2.56 0.04 13.74
CA PRO A 67 -2.46 0.98 12.61
C PRO A 67 -3.73 1.80 12.36
N THR A 68 -4.92 1.24 12.59
CA THR A 68 -6.20 1.96 12.38
C THR A 68 -6.30 3.21 13.26
N ALA A 69 -5.82 3.12 14.52
CA ALA A 69 -5.76 4.26 15.43
C ALA A 69 -4.80 5.37 14.96
N LEU A 70 -3.89 5.06 14.03
CA LEU A 70 -2.95 6.00 13.42
C LEU A 70 -3.42 6.47 12.03
N GLY A 71 -4.61 6.05 11.57
CA GLY A 71 -5.19 6.44 10.29
C GLY A 71 -4.80 5.56 9.10
N TYR A 72 -4.11 4.44 9.32
CA TYR A 72 -3.85 3.48 8.24
C TYR A 72 -5.08 2.65 7.92
N VAL A 73 -5.30 2.40 6.63
CA VAL A 73 -6.39 1.57 6.12
C VAL A 73 -5.80 0.31 5.52
N SER A 74 -6.17 -0.84 6.08
CA SER A 74 -5.83 -2.16 5.54
C SER A 74 -7.01 -2.67 4.71
N SER A 75 -6.82 -2.87 3.41
CA SER A 75 -7.87 -3.40 2.54
C SER A 75 -7.31 -4.19 1.36
N ALA A 76 -8.11 -5.12 0.83
CA ALA A 76 -7.79 -5.81 -0.42
C ALA A 76 -7.69 -4.82 -1.60
N ALA A 77 -8.54 -3.80 -1.65
CA ALA A 77 -8.50 -2.73 -2.65
C ALA A 77 -7.15 -2.00 -2.68
N ASP A 78 -6.60 -1.68 -1.51
CA ASP A 78 -5.30 -1.01 -1.35
C ASP A 78 -4.12 -1.99 -1.36
N ARG A 79 -4.41 -3.30 -1.38
CA ARG A 79 -3.45 -4.42 -1.39
C ARG A 79 -2.53 -4.45 -0.17
N THR A 80 -2.87 -3.74 0.89
CA THR A 80 -1.93 -3.52 1.98
C THR A 80 -2.54 -3.99 3.29
N ILE A 81 -1.82 -4.85 3.99
CA ILE A 81 -2.08 -5.19 5.39
C ILE A 81 -1.11 -4.38 6.23
N TRP A 82 -1.62 -3.36 6.94
CA TRP A 82 -0.83 -2.62 7.90
C TRP A 82 -0.76 -3.35 9.22
N VAL A 83 0.44 -3.37 9.81
CA VAL A 83 0.69 -3.87 11.17
C VAL A 83 1.57 -2.89 11.93
N THR A 84 1.30 -2.70 13.23
CA THR A 84 2.20 -1.99 14.14
C THR A 84 2.82 -3.03 15.07
N LEU A 85 4.15 -3.17 14.97
CA LEU A 85 4.92 -4.21 15.63
C LEU A 85 5.78 -3.63 16.75
N ASP A 86 5.82 -4.32 17.88
CA ASP A 86 6.90 -4.20 18.85
C ASP A 86 8.16 -5.01 18.40
N ARG A 87 9.18 -5.07 19.26
CA ARG A 87 10.43 -5.78 18.94
C ARG A 87 10.25 -7.30 18.84
N THR A 88 9.38 -7.88 19.67
CA THR A 88 9.10 -9.31 19.70
C THR A 88 8.33 -9.70 18.44
N GLN A 89 7.24 -8.99 18.16
CA GLN A 89 6.41 -9.22 16.97
C GLN A 89 7.18 -9.00 15.67
N PHE A 90 8.14 -8.06 15.64
CA PHE A 90 9.03 -7.92 14.49
C PHE A 90 9.91 -9.16 14.29
N ALA A 91 10.46 -9.71 15.36
CA ALA A 91 11.24 -10.94 15.30
C ALA A 91 10.38 -12.15 14.90
N ASP A 92 9.15 -12.23 15.42
CA ASP A 92 8.20 -13.29 15.04
C ASP A 92 7.83 -13.21 13.56
N LEU A 93 7.64 -12.00 13.02
CA LEU A 93 7.27 -11.80 11.62
C LEU A 93 8.43 -12.01 10.65
N PHE A 94 9.63 -11.54 10.99
CA PHE A 94 10.76 -11.48 10.06
C PHE A 94 11.93 -12.42 10.37
N GLY A 95 11.88 -13.14 11.50
CA GLY A 95 12.97 -14.03 11.93
C GLY A 95 14.27 -13.31 12.32
N THR A 96 14.25 -11.98 12.48
CA THR A 96 15.43 -11.19 12.87
C THR A 96 15.07 -10.15 13.93
N SER A 97 16.03 -9.84 14.81
CA SER A 97 15.84 -8.84 15.86
C SER A 97 15.78 -7.42 15.30
N LEU A 98 14.87 -6.62 15.85
CA LEU A 98 14.82 -5.17 15.64
C LEU A 98 15.77 -4.47 16.61
N LEU A 99 16.79 -3.83 16.07
CA LEU A 99 17.81 -3.09 16.80
C LEU A 99 17.43 -1.61 16.89
N GLU A 100 17.83 -0.97 17.98
CA GLU A 100 17.80 0.48 18.13
C GLU A 100 19.23 1.00 18.17
N VAL A 101 19.61 1.76 17.16
CA VAL A 101 20.93 2.38 17.05
C VAL A 101 20.80 3.81 17.55
N SER A 102 21.52 4.13 18.62
CA SER A 102 21.63 5.49 19.15
C SER A 102 22.83 6.18 18.53
N GLY A 103 22.62 7.32 17.87
CA GLY A 103 23.66 8.19 17.33
C GLY A 103 23.51 9.63 17.82
N GLY A 104 24.47 10.49 17.49
CA GLY A 104 24.48 11.90 17.93
C GLY A 104 23.26 12.73 17.49
N SER A 105 22.48 12.24 16.52
CA SER A 105 21.27 12.87 15.99
C SER A 105 19.96 12.17 16.38
N GLY A 106 19.99 11.19 17.30
CA GLY A 106 18.81 10.49 17.80
C GLY A 106 18.86 8.96 17.66
N LYS A 107 17.68 8.34 17.77
CA LYS A 107 17.49 6.88 17.73
C LYS A 107 16.96 6.47 16.36
N THR A 108 17.53 5.43 15.76
CA THR A 108 17.07 4.83 14.50
C THR A 108 16.87 3.33 14.70
N LEU A 109 15.80 2.78 14.12
CA LEU A 109 15.57 1.34 14.11
C LEU A 109 16.31 0.69 12.93
N ALA A 110 16.92 -0.47 13.16
CA ALA A 110 17.68 -1.21 12.17
C ALA A 110 17.52 -2.72 12.36
N TRP A 111 17.91 -3.50 11.37
CA TRP A 111 18.01 -4.95 11.44
C TRP A 111 19.24 -5.40 10.66
N THR A 112 19.66 -6.65 10.87
CA THR A 112 20.81 -7.23 10.18
C THR A 112 20.36 -8.13 9.04
N GLY A 113 21.00 -8.01 7.88
CA GLY A 113 20.76 -8.90 6.76
C GLY A 113 19.40 -8.70 6.08
N ASN A 114 18.98 -9.74 5.37
CA ASN A 114 17.72 -9.73 4.62
C ASN A 114 16.54 -10.08 5.53
N LEU A 115 15.39 -9.49 5.25
CA LEU A 115 14.13 -9.87 5.88
C LEU A 115 13.55 -11.09 5.18
N SER A 116 12.97 -12.00 5.95
CA SER A 116 12.22 -13.14 5.44
C SER A 116 10.95 -13.28 6.26
N LEU A 117 9.81 -13.43 5.59
CA LEU A 117 8.55 -13.59 6.31
C LEU A 117 8.49 -14.96 7.01
N ASN A 118 7.81 -14.98 8.15
CA ASN A 118 7.50 -16.21 8.86
C ASN A 118 6.83 -17.22 7.92
N SER A 119 7.27 -18.47 7.96
CA SER A 119 6.79 -19.55 7.08
C SER A 119 5.31 -19.90 7.26
N ALA A 120 4.66 -19.42 8.33
CA ALA A 120 3.20 -19.53 8.50
C ALA A 120 2.42 -18.64 7.51
N ILE A 121 3.08 -17.63 6.92
CA ILE A 121 2.52 -16.79 5.86
C ILE A 121 2.86 -17.44 4.53
N GLY A 122 1.84 -17.61 3.68
CA GLY A 122 1.98 -18.29 2.39
C GLY A 122 3.15 -17.73 1.57
N ALA A 123 3.98 -18.63 1.03
CA ALA A 123 5.06 -18.22 0.14
C ALA A 123 4.48 -17.42 -1.05
N ASN A 124 5.07 -16.26 -1.33
CA ASN A 124 4.63 -15.29 -2.35
C ASN A 124 3.30 -14.57 -2.06
N ALA A 125 2.70 -14.70 -0.88
CA ALA A 125 1.50 -13.91 -0.54
C ALA A 125 1.81 -12.40 -0.49
N ILE A 126 3.02 -12.05 -0.04
CA ILE A 126 3.49 -10.67 0.07
C ILE A 126 4.54 -10.40 -1.02
N ALA A 127 4.25 -9.40 -1.86
CA ALA A 127 5.10 -8.95 -2.96
C ALA A 127 6.00 -7.76 -2.58
N GLY A 128 5.71 -7.09 -1.46
CA GLY A 128 6.50 -5.94 -1.03
C GLY A 128 6.32 -5.57 0.45
N LEU A 129 7.28 -4.80 0.96
CA LEU A 129 7.27 -4.26 2.31
C LEU A 129 7.36 -2.73 2.24
N TRP A 130 6.52 -2.05 3.01
CA TRP A 130 6.61 -0.61 3.25
C TRP A 130 6.87 -0.34 4.72
N PHE A 131 8.05 0.19 5.06
CA PHE A 131 8.35 0.60 6.42
C PHE A 131 7.98 2.05 6.61
N GLU A 132 7.02 2.31 7.48
CA GLU A 132 6.71 3.69 7.83
C GLU A 132 7.88 4.29 8.59
N ARG A 133 8.45 5.35 8.02
CA ARG A 133 9.31 6.30 8.72
C ARG A 133 8.45 7.52 8.90
N MET A 134 8.25 8.00 10.13
CA MET A 134 7.48 9.22 10.41
C MET A 134 7.85 10.33 9.41
N VAL A 135 7.03 10.46 8.37
CA VAL A 135 6.99 11.63 7.51
C VAL A 135 5.73 12.33 7.98
N THR A 136 5.88 13.53 8.51
CA THR A 136 4.74 14.42 8.63
C THR A 136 4.24 14.60 7.21
N VAL A 137 3.14 13.92 6.83
CA VAL A 137 2.46 14.19 5.57
C VAL A 137 1.67 15.47 5.84
N PRO A 138 2.12 16.66 5.41
CA PRO A 138 1.19 17.77 5.38
C PRO A 138 0.09 17.32 4.43
N SER A 139 -1.14 17.18 4.93
CA SER A 139 -2.30 17.16 4.03
C SER A 139 -2.10 18.34 3.08
N PRO A 140 -1.98 18.12 1.76
CA PRO A 140 -1.89 19.25 0.86
C PRO A 140 -3.13 20.10 1.12
N ASN A 141 -2.93 21.38 1.47
CA ASN A 141 -4.05 22.30 1.55
C ASN A 141 -4.79 22.21 0.22
N VAL A 142 -6.11 22.05 0.26
CA VAL A 142 -6.95 22.28 -0.91
C VAL A 142 -6.85 23.78 -1.19
N LEU A 143 -5.82 24.17 -1.94
CA LEU A 143 -5.65 25.52 -2.43
C LEU A 143 -6.67 25.69 -3.54
N VAL A 144 -7.90 26.01 -3.14
CA VAL A 144 -8.96 26.58 -3.99
C VAL A 144 -9.14 25.81 -5.30
N SER A 145 -9.88 24.70 -5.25
CA SER A 145 -10.36 24.04 -6.46
C SER A 145 -11.52 24.84 -7.03
N THR A 146 -11.24 25.84 -7.87
CA THR A 146 -12.28 26.54 -8.65
C THR A 146 -12.47 25.82 -9.98
N PRO A 147 -13.71 25.49 -10.38
CA PRO A 147 -14.00 24.99 -11.71
C PRO A 147 -13.44 25.94 -12.77
N VAL A 148 -12.59 25.43 -13.66
CA VAL A 148 -12.09 26.18 -14.81
C VAL A 148 -13.00 25.87 -15.99
N ALA A 149 -13.61 26.92 -16.56
CA ALA A 149 -14.30 26.79 -17.84
C ALA A 149 -13.26 26.57 -18.94
N LEU A 150 -13.30 25.39 -19.57
CA LEU A 150 -12.40 25.06 -20.66
C LEU A 150 -12.86 25.77 -21.94
N THR A 151 -11.92 26.36 -22.68
CA THR A 151 -12.20 26.91 -24.00
C THR A 151 -12.61 25.78 -24.94
N PRO A 152 -13.71 25.90 -25.71
CA PRO A 152 -14.10 24.87 -26.67
C PRO A 152 -13.00 24.65 -27.72
N GLY A 153 -12.55 23.40 -27.87
CA GLY A 153 -11.55 22.99 -28.85
C GLY A 153 -10.57 21.94 -28.32
N PRO A 154 -9.64 21.46 -29.16
CA PRO A 154 -8.58 20.53 -28.76
C PRO A 154 -7.70 21.13 -27.65
N LEU A 155 -7.76 20.54 -26.46
CA LEU A 155 -6.95 20.97 -25.30
C LEU A 155 -5.55 20.34 -25.27
N GLY A 156 -5.16 19.65 -26.35
CA GLY A 156 -3.86 18.99 -26.48
C GLY A 156 -3.78 18.19 -27.79
N ILE A 157 -2.57 17.74 -28.14
CA ILE A 157 -2.30 17.00 -29.40
C ILE A 157 -3.09 15.68 -29.51
N ALA A 158 -3.52 15.12 -28.38
CA ALA A 158 -4.36 13.93 -28.31
C ALA A 158 -5.88 14.23 -28.36
N ASN A 159 -6.27 15.50 -28.36
CA ASN A 159 -7.65 15.98 -28.46
C ASN A 159 -7.93 16.69 -29.80
N ALA A 160 -6.96 16.73 -30.71
CA ALA A 160 -7.11 17.23 -32.07
C ALA A 160 -7.31 16.02 -32.99
N SER A 161 -8.49 15.92 -33.59
CA SER A 161 -8.80 14.97 -34.67
C SER A 161 -7.91 15.18 -35.88
#